data_AF-A0A969V272-F1
#
_entry.id   AF-A0A969V272-F1
#
_cell.length_a   1.000
_cell.length_b   1.000
_cell.length_c   1.000
_cell.angle_alpha   90.00
_cell.angle_beta   90.00
_cell.angle_gamma   90.00
#
_symmetry.space_group_name_H-M   'P 1'
#
loop_
_entity.id
_entity.type
_entity.pdbx_description
1 polymer ?
#
loop_
_entity_poly.entity_id
_entity_poly.type
_entity_poly.pdbx_seq_one_letter_code
_entity_poly.pdbx_strand_id
1 'polypeptide(L)'
;MLIPNDVFFRGLAYRMMWYMFWDIKSDQLSFNYGRLRGDFDRPTDWHILLLKVFSKVNDLMINREILPDEKGVVYRVDGQQVLWAFQNFDFKLSANSFVRDENTGKNLQTNVLHAVKHHVYRING
;
A
#
# COMPACT_ATOMS: atom_id res chain seq x y z
N MET A 1 16.09 0.21 -14.36
CA MET A 1 16.15 -0.47 -13.04
C MET A 1 14.71 -0.50 -12.58
N LEU A 2 14.08 -1.68 -12.60
CA LEU A 2 12.71 -1.81 -12.10
C LEU A 2 12.66 -1.23 -10.68
N ILE A 3 11.68 -0.40 -10.36
CA ILE A 3 11.43 -0.04 -8.96
C ILE A 3 11.08 -1.35 -8.25
N PRO A 4 11.86 -1.81 -7.27
CA PRO A 4 11.52 -3.04 -6.58
C PRO A 4 10.15 -2.87 -5.91
N ASN A 5 9.27 -3.87 -6.03
CA ASN A 5 7.92 -3.82 -5.45
C ASN A 5 7.94 -3.41 -3.96
N ASP A 6 8.95 -3.87 -3.21
CA ASP A 6 9.17 -3.48 -1.82
C ASP A 6 9.39 -1.97 -1.65
N VAL A 7 10.19 -1.35 -2.51
CA VAL A 7 10.48 0.09 -2.48
C VAL A 7 9.23 0.88 -2.85
N PHE A 8 8.51 0.45 -3.90
CA PHE A 8 7.28 1.11 -4.32
C PHE A 8 6.20 1.02 -3.23
N PHE A 9 5.98 -0.18 -2.65
CA PHE A 9 5.01 -0.41 -1.59
C PHE A 9 5.31 0.45 -0.37
N ARG A 10 6.56 0.44 0.11
CA ARG A 10 6.99 1.24 1.26
C ARG A 10 6.89 2.72 0.96
N GLY A 11 7.22 3.17 -0.25
CA GLY A 11 7.05 4.57 -0.62
C GLY A 11 5.61 5.04 -0.53
N LEU A 12 4.64 4.26 -1.03
CA LEU A 12 3.21 4.57 -0.85
C LEU A 12 2.80 4.51 0.63
N ALA A 13 3.22 3.47 1.36
CA ALA A 13 2.95 3.33 2.78
C ALA A 13 3.50 4.51 3.60
N TYR A 14 4.59 5.14 3.18
CA TYR A 14 5.19 6.32 3.80
C TYR A 14 4.73 7.65 3.19
N ARG A 15 3.81 7.63 2.22
CA ARG A 15 3.32 8.80 1.47
C ARG A 15 4.44 9.57 0.75
N MET A 16 5.47 8.86 0.31
CA MET A 16 6.50 9.45 -0.56
C MET A 16 5.89 9.82 -1.91
N MET A 17 6.32 10.97 -2.44
CA MET A 17 5.79 11.48 -3.70
C MET A 17 6.32 10.65 -4.86
N TRP A 18 5.41 9.99 -5.57
CA TRP A 18 5.69 9.28 -6.81
C TRP A 18 5.13 10.09 -7.96
N TYR A 19 5.97 10.33 -8.98
CA TYR A 19 5.52 10.93 -10.21
C TYR A 19 5.25 9.84 -11.23
N MET A 20 4.04 9.87 -11.81
CA MET A 20 3.71 9.12 -13.01
C MET A 20 3.45 10.09 -14.14
N PHE A 21 3.93 9.75 -15.32
CA PHE A 21 3.85 10.55 -16.52
C PHE A 21 3.21 9.75 -17.64
N TRP A 22 2.55 10.46 -18.55
CA TRP A 22 2.22 9.92 -19.86
C TRP A 22 3.42 10.11 -20.77
N ASP A 23 4.07 9.02 -21.20
CA ASP A 23 5.12 9.09 -22.21
C ASP A 23 4.50 9.11 -23.60
N ILE A 24 4.54 10.29 -24.23
CA ILE A 24 3.95 10.54 -25.55
C ILE A 24 4.59 9.65 -26.63
N LYS A 25 5.87 9.29 -26.49
CA LYS A 25 6.57 8.51 -27.52
C LYS A 25 6.13 7.04 -27.54
N SER A 26 5.90 6.44 -26.37
CA SER A 26 5.49 5.05 -26.24
C SER A 26 3.97 4.87 -26.03
N ASP A 27 3.23 5.97 -25.91
CA ASP A 27 1.79 6.03 -25.61
C ASP A 27 1.40 5.22 -24.36
N GLN A 28 2.24 5.30 -23.33
CA GLN A 28 2.13 4.49 -22.11
C GLN A 28 2.42 5.32 -20.86
N LEU A 29 1.91 4.84 -19.71
CA LEU A 29 2.31 5.36 -18.42
C LEU A 29 3.77 4.98 -18.10
N SER A 30 4.49 5.91 -17.49
CA SER A 30 5.88 5.72 -17.08
C SER A 30 6.16 6.45 -15.76
N PHE A 31 7.08 5.90 -14.95
CA PHE A 31 7.61 6.62 -13.79
C PHE A 31 8.67 7.67 -14.15
N ASN A 32 9.05 7.80 -15.43
CA ASN A 32 10.03 8.78 -15.92
C ASN A 32 9.46 9.66 -17.04
N TYR A 33 9.74 10.97 -16.97
CA TYR A 33 9.38 11.92 -18.03
C TYR A 33 10.53 12.09 -19.04
N GLY A 34 10.29 11.74 -20.31
CA GLY A 34 11.11 12.19 -21.44
C GLY A 34 12.50 11.56 -21.62
N ARG A 35 12.80 10.38 -21.07
CA ARG A 35 14.10 9.69 -21.27
C ARG A 35 14.01 8.40 -22.10
N LEU A 36 15.14 8.03 -22.72
CA LEU A 36 15.41 6.84 -23.54
C LEU A 36 15.39 5.48 -22.81
N ARG A 37 14.91 5.40 -21.56
CA ARG A 37 14.76 4.12 -20.83
C ARG A 37 13.30 3.70 -21.02
N GLY A 38 12.97 2.74 -21.88
CA GLY A 38 13.25 1.30 -21.75
C GLY A 38 12.11 0.65 -20.96
N ASP A 39 11.56 -0.49 -21.41
CA ASP A 39 10.37 -1.19 -20.87
C ASP A 39 10.29 -1.32 -19.32
N PHE A 40 11.41 -1.12 -18.64
CA PHE A 40 11.61 -1.18 -17.19
C PHE A 40 11.05 0.00 -16.38
N ASP A 41 10.55 1.06 -17.03
CA ASP A 41 9.96 2.23 -16.36
C ASP A 41 8.42 2.20 -16.34
N ARG A 42 7.82 1.20 -16.99
CA ARG A 42 6.36 1.02 -17.07
C ARG A 42 5.80 0.49 -15.75
N PRO A 43 4.70 1.06 -15.21
CA PRO A 43 4.00 0.46 -14.09
C PRO A 43 3.44 -0.90 -14.50
N THR A 44 3.66 -1.90 -13.65
CA THR A 44 3.04 -3.23 -13.79
C THR A 44 1.58 -3.16 -13.37
N ASP A 45 0.78 -4.17 -13.71
CA ASP A 45 -0.60 -4.28 -13.22
C ASP A 45 -0.67 -4.23 -11.69
N TRP A 46 0.33 -4.81 -11.02
CA TRP A 46 0.45 -4.74 -9.57
C TRP A 46 0.67 -3.31 -9.06
N HIS A 47 1.51 -2.50 -9.72
CA HIS A 47 1.68 -1.08 -9.39
C HIS A 47 0.36 -0.31 -9.54
N ILE A 48 -0.38 -0.55 -10.63
CA ILE A 48 -1.68 0.10 -10.88
C ILE A 48 -2.72 -0.31 -9.84
N LEU A 49 -2.78 -1.59 -9.49
CA LEU A 49 -3.68 -2.09 -8.43
C LEU A 49 -3.35 -1.45 -7.08
N LEU A 50 -2.07 -1.35 -6.74
CA LEU A 50 -1.65 -0.74 -5.48
C LEU A 50 -1.94 0.77 -5.42
N LEU A 51 -1.81 1.50 -6.52
CA LEU A 51 -2.22 2.91 -6.60
C LEU A 51 -3.73 3.09 -6.39
N LYS A 52 -4.55 2.16 -6.90
CA LYS A 52 -5.99 2.14 -6.61
C LYS A 52 -6.25 1.88 -5.12
N VAL A 53 -5.54 0.93 -4.52
CA VAL A 53 -5.62 0.66 -3.06
C VAL A 53 -5.23 1.91 -2.27
N PHE A 54 -4.10 2.53 -2.59
CA PHE A 54 -3.64 3.77 -1.97
C PHE A 54 -4.72 4.86 -2.03
N SER A 55 -5.33 5.07 -3.20
CA SER A 55 -6.38 6.07 -3.39
C SER A 55 -7.60 5.84 -2.49
N LYS A 56 -7.94 4.59 -2.16
CA LYS A 56 -9.05 4.26 -1.26
C LYS A 56 -8.77 4.56 0.21
N VAL A 57 -7.50 4.50 0.62
CA VAL A 57 -7.11 4.60 2.04
C VAL A 57 -6.39 5.89 2.38
N ASN A 58 -5.97 6.69 1.39
CA ASN A 58 -5.15 7.89 1.55
C ASN A 58 -5.72 8.90 2.57
N ASP A 59 -7.04 9.06 2.58
CA ASP A 59 -7.72 10.01 3.48
C ASP A 59 -7.70 9.54 4.94
N LEU A 60 -7.53 8.23 5.16
CA LEU A 60 -7.40 7.62 6.49
C LEU A 60 -5.95 7.49 6.96
N MET A 61 -4.98 7.81 6.10
CA MET A 61 -3.56 7.70 6.41
C MET A 61 -3.05 8.90 7.24
N ILE A 62 -3.59 9.03 8.46
CA ILE A 62 -3.29 10.06 9.47
C ILE A 62 -2.69 9.37 10.73
N ASN A 63 -1.86 10.09 11.50
CA ASN A 63 -1.21 9.60 12.73
C ASN A 63 -0.45 8.28 12.53
N ARG A 64 0.63 8.35 11.73
CA ARG A 64 1.46 7.20 11.38
C ARG A 64 2.20 6.63 12.59
N GLU A 65 2.13 5.31 12.76
CA GLU A 65 2.95 4.50 13.66
C GLU A 65 3.73 3.47 12.85
N ILE A 66 5.03 3.36 13.09
CA ILE A 66 5.88 2.30 12.52
C ILE A 66 5.91 1.16 13.53
N LEU A 67 5.56 -0.06 13.10
CA LEU A 67 5.56 -1.22 13.96
C LEU A 67 7.00 -1.68 14.29
N PRO A 68 7.21 -2.38 15.42
CA PRO A 68 8.52 -2.94 15.78
C PRO A 68 9.11 -3.78 14.66
N ASP A 69 10.43 -3.77 14.53
CA ASP A 69 11.20 -4.41 13.44
C ASP A 69 10.79 -3.97 12.03
N GLU A 70 10.08 -2.85 11.91
CA GLU A 70 9.54 -2.34 10.65
C GLU A 70 8.66 -3.38 9.91
N LYS A 71 7.87 -4.16 10.66
CA LYS A 71 6.97 -5.18 10.08
C LYS A 71 5.84 -4.59 9.23
N GLY A 72 5.53 -3.32 9.46
CA GLY A 72 4.50 -2.58 8.77
C GLY A 72 4.31 -1.19 9.36
N VAL A 73 3.35 -0.48 8.82
CA VAL A 73 2.95 0.85 9.27
C VAL A 73 1.45 0.87 9.50
N VAL A 74 1.04 1.45 10.62
CA VAL A 74 -0.38 1.63 10.95
C VAL A 74 -0.69 3.12 10.98
N TYR A 75 -1.79 3.49 10.37
CA TYR A 75 -2.40 4.81 10.47
C TYR A 75 -3.68 4.70 11.29
N ARG A 76 -3.99 5.69 12.13
CA ARG A 76 -5.19 5.67 12.97
C ARG A 76 -5.89 7.03 12.99
N VAL A 77 -7.18 7.00 12.72
CA VAL A 77 -8.06 8.18 12.76
C VAL A 77 -9.48 7.73 13.10
N ASP A 78 -10.14 8.39 14.05
CA ASP A 78 -11.56 8.24 14.38
C ASP A 78 -12.05 6.77 14.49
N GLY A 79 -11.32 5.93 15.21
CA GLY A 79 -11.67 4.50 15.40
C GLY A 79 -11.40 3.60 14.19
N GLN A 80 -10.87 4.16 13.11
CA GLN A 80 -10.40 3.42 11.93
C GLN A 80 -8.89 3.27 11.94
N GLN A 81 -8.42 2.18 11.36
CA GLN A 81 -6.99 1.93 11.16
C GLN A 81 -6.71 1.47 9.74
N VAL A 82 -5.56 1.87 9.22
CA VAL A 82 -5.02 1.35 7.96
C VAL A 82 -3.66 0.73 8.24
N LEU A 83 -3.53 -0.57 8.04
CA LEU A 83 -2.29 -1.31 8.16
C LEU A 83 -1.69 -1.57 6.77
N TRP A 84 -0.46 -1.12 6.57
CA TRP A 84 0.41 -1.52 5.46
C TRP A 84 1.40 -2.57 5.96
N ALA A 85 1.31 -3.81 5.48
CA ALA A 85 2.15 -4.91 5.95
C ALA A 85 3.40 -5.11 5.07
N PHE A 86 4.59 -4.98 5.66
CA PHE A 86 5.87 -5.15 4.96
C PHE A 86 6.41 -6.58 5.01
N GLN A 87 5.84 -7.42 5.86
CA GLN A 87 6.11 -8.84 5.97
C GLN A 87 4.88 -9.58 6.48
N ASN A 88 4.96 -10.92 6.56
CA ASN A 88 3.92 -11.73 7.19
C ASN A 88 4.07 -11.67 8.71
N PHE A 89 2.99 -11.41 9.45
CA PHE A 89 2.98 -11.42 10.92
C PHE A 89 1.55 -11.41 11.48
N ASP A 90 1.44 -11.75 12.77
CA ASP A 90 0.17 -11.63 13.50
C ASP A 90 0.03 -10.24 14.11
N PHE A 91 -0.99 -9.51 13.67
CA PHE A 91 -1.35 -8.19 14.19
C PHE A 91 -2.52 -8.32 15.17
N LYS A 92 -2.23 -8.09 16.45
CA LYS A 92 -3.24 -8.14 17.52
C LYS A 92 -4.10 -6.87 17.50
N LEU A 93 -5.40 -7.04 17.52
CA LEU A 93 -6.39 -5.98 17.54
C LEU A 93 -6.90 -5.79 18.97
N SER A 94 -7.30 -4.57 19.33
CA SER A 94 -7.81 -4.25 20.68
C SER A 94 -9.15 -4.93 20.98
N ALA A 95 -9.92 -5.25 19.95
CA ALA A 95 -11.21 -5.92 20.03
C ALA A 95 -11.44 -6.77 18.78
N ASN A 96 -12.52 -7.55 18.79
CA ASN A 96 -12.99 -8.24 17.59
C ASN A 96 -13.47 -7.21 16.56
N SER A 97 -12.65 -6.95 15.55
CA SER A 97 -12.82 -5.83 14.62
C SER A 97 -13.20 -6.34 13.23
N PHE A 98 -13.86 -5.48 12.45
CA PHE A 98 -14.10 -5.75 11.03
C PHE A 98 -12.87 -5.34 10.23
N VAL A 99 -12.26 -6.28 9.53
CA VAL A 99 -11.08 -6.06 8.70
C VAL A 99 -11.41 -6.32 7.24
N ARG A 100 -11.05 -5.39 6.38
CA ARG A 100 -11.09 -5.54 4.93
C ARG A 100 -9.68 -5.53 4.38
N ASP A 101 -9.34 -6.58 3.64
CA ASP A 101 -8.15 -6.60 2.79
C ASP A 101 -8.46 -5.81 1.52
N GLU A 102 -7.85 -4.64 1.35
CA GLU A 102 -8.12 -3.78 0.19
C GLU A 102 -7.48 -4.28 -1.11
N ASN A 103 -6.49 -5.19 -1.02
CA ASN A 103 -5.88 -5.83 -2.17
C ASN A 103 -6.81 -6.88 -2.77
N THR A 104 -7.49 -7.67 -1.94
CA THR A 104 -8.35 -8.78 -2.38
C THR A 104 -9.84 -8.47 -2.31
N GLY A 105 -10.24 -7.41 -1.60
CA GLY A 105 -11.62 -7.07 -1.31
C GLY A 105 -12.30 -7.95 -0.27
N LYS A 106 -11.59 -8.94 0.29
CA LYS A 106 -12.13 -9.88 1.29
C LYS A 106 -12.34 -9.18 2.63
N ASN A 107 -13.43 -9.56 3.29
CA ASN A 107 -13.75 -9.11 4.64
C ASN A 107 -13.56 -10.27 5.62
N LEU A 108 -13.13 -9.94 6.83
CA LEU A 108 -13.01 -10.88 7.95
C LEU A 108 -13.33 -10.15 9.25
N GLN A 109 -13.84 -10.89 10.23
CA GLN A 109 -14.03 -10.39 11.57
C GLN A 109 -13.11 -11.19 12.50
N THR A 110 -12.19 -10.50 13.19
CA THR A 110 -11.18 -11.15 14.02
C THR A 110 -10.66 -10.21 15.10
N ASN A 111 -10.06 -10.77 16.14
CA ASN A 111 -9.21 -10.06 17.10
C ASN A 111 -7.69 -10.24 16.80
N VAL A 112 -7.33 -11.12 15.87
CA VAL A 112 -5.96 -11.33 15.40
C VAL A 112 -5.98 -11.39 13.86
N LEU A 113 -5.33 -10.41 13.23
CA LEU A 113 -5.16 -10.37 11.79
C LEU A 113 -3.84 -11.04 11.40
N HIS A 114 -3.92 -12.10 10.61
CA HIS A 114 -2.75 -12.68 9.93
C HIS A 114 -2.39 -11.81 8.72
N ALA A 115 -1.55 -10.80 8.96
CA ALA A 115 -1.15 -9.86 7.93
C ALA A 115 -0.19 -10.53 6.93
N VAL A 116 -0.39 -10.23 5.64
CA VAL A 116 0.39 -10.76 4.52
C VAL A 116 1.24 -9.64 3.95
N LYS A 117 2.49 -9.94 3.62
CA LYS A 117 3.42 -9.00 2.96
C LYS A 117 2.76 -8.39 1.73
N HIS A 118 2.89 -7.07 1.59
CA HIS A 118 2.32 -6.26 0.50
C HIS A 118 0.79 -6.13 0.48
N HIS A 119 0.12 -6.52 1.56
CA HIS A 119 -1.31 -6.27 1.72
C HIS A 119 -1.56 -5.00 2.55
N VAL A 120 -2.66 -4.34 2.21
CA VAL A 120 -3.19 -3.17 2.90
C VAL A 120 -4.53 -3.53 3.49
N TYR A 121 -4.69 -3.30 4.79
CA TYR A 121 -5.89 -3.66 5.53
C TYR A 121 -6.55 -2.40 6.09
N ARG A 122 -7.86 -2.27 5.87
CA ARG A 122 -8.69 -1.28 6.56
C ARG A 122 -9.41 -1.98 7.72
N ILE A 123 -9.25 -1.45 8.91
CA ILE A 123 -9.74 -2.04 10.16
C ILE A 123 -10.69 -1.04 10.81
N ASN A 124 -11.92 -1.50 11.11
CA ASN A 124 -12.91 -0.74 11.84
C ASN A 124 -13.13 -1.42 13.20
N GLY A 125 -12.88 -0.68 14.28
CA GLY A 125 -13.15 -1.12 15.65
C GLY A 125 -14.63 -1.14 16.00
#